data_AF-A0A4P9VQT1-F1
#
_entry.id   AF-A0A4P9VQT1-F1
#
_cell.length_a   1.000
_cell.length_b   1.000
_cell.length_c   1.000
_cell.angle_alpha   90.00
_cell.angle_beta   90.00
_cell.angle_gamma   90.00
#
_symmetry.space_group_name_H-M   'P 1'
#
loop_
_entity.id
_entity.type
_entity.pdbx_description
1 polymer ?
#
loop_
_entity_poly.entity_id
_entity_poly.type
_entity_poly.pdbx_seq_one_letter_code
_entity_poly.pdbx_strand_id
1 'polypeptide(L)'
;MKKEVKFGLQLFRAVLVPIYCFALGPVAFVLGELCEKYFNFWSYYFAAFSIPVFGLVGSYFIAPISRFGYAVGVFFVGCFLAYVVIFESYYPGWHQLAYSVTNKPFFITIGVASITLLLIGFYHKRYST
;
A
#
# COMPACT_ATOMS: atom_id res chain seq x y z
N MET A 1 27.96 -23.44 -6.06
CA MET A 1 26.54 -23.46 -6.48
C MET A 1 25.53 -22.81 -5.53
N LYS A 2 25.52 -23.05 -4.20
CA LYS A 2 24.46 -22.49 -3.32
C LYS A 2 24.50 -20.96 -3.07
N LYS A 3 25.66 -20.30 -3.19
CA LYS A 3 25.79 -18.84 -2.93
C LYS A 3 25.29 -17.98 -4.10
N GLU A 4 25.65 -18.32 -5.33
CA GLU A 4 25.26 -17.54 -6.52
C GLU A 4 23.75 -17.62 -6.79
N VAL A 5 23.14 -18.79 -6.59
CA VAL A 5 21.67 -18.94 -6.68
C VAL A 5 20.95 -18.13 -5.60
N LYS A 6 21.48 -18.08 -4.37
CA LYS A 6 20.92 -17.23 -3.31
C LYS A 6 21.05 -15.75 -3.63
N PHE A 7 22.19 -15.32 -4.15
CA PHE A 7 22.42 -13.93 -4.55
C PHE A 7 21.51 -13.51 -5.70
N GLY A 8 21.37 -14.34 -6.74
CA GLY A 8 20.45 -14.10 -7.85
C GLY A 8 18.99 -13.97 -7.39
N LEU A 9 18.55 -14.84 -6.46
CA LEU A 9 17.19 -14.75 -5.90
C LEU A 9 16.97 -13.49 -5.07
N GLN A 10 17.97 -13.04 -4.31
CA GLN A 10 17.89 -11.80 -3.53
C GLN A 10 17.85 -10.57 -4.44
N LEU A 11 18.65 -10.56 -5.51
CA LEU A 11 18.66 -9.48 -6.51
C LEU A 11 17.31 -9.41 -7.24
N PHE A 12 16.79 -10.56 -7.67
CA PHE A 12 15.47 -10.65 -8.30
C PHE A 12 14.36 -10.09 -7.41
N ARG A 13 14.35 -10.46 -6.11
CA ARG A 13 13.41 -9.91 -5.13
C ARG A 13 13.59 -8.41 -4.91
N ALA A 14 14.83 -7.93 -4.87
CA ALA A 14 15.11 -6.50 -4.70
C ALA A 14 14.56 -5.65 -5.86
N VAL A 15 14.55 -6.19 -7.08
CA VAL A 15 13.94 -5.54 -8.26
C VAL A 15 12.41 -5.67 -8.27
N LEU A 16 11.86 -6.80 -7.79
CA LEU A 16 10.41 -7.01 -7.75
C LEU A 16 9.69 -6.10 -6.75
N VAL A 17 10.29 -5.77 -5.60
CA VAL A 17 9.66 -4.89 -4.60
C VAL A 17 9.24 -3.53 -5.21
N PRO A 18 10.14 -2.75 -5.85
CA PRO A 18 9.75 -1.48 -6.45
C PRO A 18 8.75 -1.65 -7.58
N ILE A 19 8.91 -2.66 -8.45
CA ILE A 19 7.94 -2.95 -9.52
C ILE A 19 6.54 -3.19 -8.95
N TYR A 20 6.45 -3.99 -7.88
CA TYR A 20 5.20 -4.26 -7.18
C TYR A 20 4.59 -2.98 -6.60
N CYS A 21 5.39 -2.16 -5.91
CA CYS A 21 4.92 -0.88 -5.36
C CYS A 21 4.41 0.08 -6.43
N PHE A 22 5.08 0.16 -7.59
CA PHE A 22 4.64 1.01 -8.71
C PHE A 22 3.39 0.47 -9.41
N ALA A 23 3.28 -0.85 -9.60
CA ALA A 23 2.14 -1.48 -10.25
C ALA A 23 0.86 -1.44 -9.40
N LEU A 24 0.99 -1.38 -8.06
CA LEU A 24 -0.16 -1.34 -7.15
C LEU A 24 -1.06 -0.12 -7.32
N GLY A 25 -0.49 1.05 -7.63
CA GLY A 25 -1.27 2.27 -7.82
C GLY A 25 -2.30 2.16 -8.95
N PRO A 26 -1.86 1.89 -10.20
CA PRO A 26 -2.76 1.71 -11.33
C PRO A 26 -3.76 0.56 -11.13
N VAL A 27 -3.33 -0.56 -10.55
CA VAL A 27 -4.21 -1.71 -10.28
C VAL A 27 -5.29 -1.35 -9.27
N ALA A 28 -4.93 -0.69 -8.17
CA ALA A 28 -5.89 -0.25 -7.15
C ALA A 28 -6.87 0.79 -7.71
N PHE A 29 -6.43 1.65 -8.61
CA PHE A 29 -7.29 2.63 -9.27
C PHE A 29 -8.32 1.96 -10.20
N VAL A 30 -7.88 1.05 -11.08
CA VAL A 30 -8.78 0.29 -11.97
C VAL A 30 -9.79 -0.53 -11.17
N LEU A 31 -9.35 -1.19 -10.09
CA LEU A 31 -10.25 -1.91 -9.19
C LEU A 31 -11.21 -0.96 -8.47
N GLY A 32 -10.75 0.23 -8.09
CA GLY A 32 -11.57 1.29 -7.53
C GLY A 32 -12.69 1.75 -8.46
N GLU A 33 -12.39 1.96 -9.75
CA GLU A 33 -13.41 2.32 -10.75
C GLU A 33 -14.46 1.22 -10.93
N LEU A 34 -14.04 -0.06 -10.93
CA LEU A 34 -14.96 -1.19 -10.96
C LEU A 34 -15.82 -1.21 -9.68
N CYS A 35 -15.22 -1.00 -8.51
CA CYS A 35 -15.95 -0.92 -7.25
C CYS A 35 -16.99 0.22 -7.24
N GLU A 36 -16.65 1.38 -7.81
CA GLU A 36 -17.57 2.50 -7.94
C GLU A 36 -18.73 2.16 -8.87
N LYS A 37 -18.43 1.54 -10.01
CA LYS A 37 -19.44 1.13 -11.01
C LYS A 37 -20.43 0.10 -10.48
N TYR A 38 -19.97 -0.91 -9.73
CA TYR A 38 -20.81 -2.06 -9.34
C TYR A 38 -21.36 -1.97 -7.91
N PHE A 39 -20.68 -1.29 -7.00
CA PHE A 39 -21.04 -1.27 -5.58
C PHE A 39 -21.28 0.15 -5.04
N ASN A 40 -21.21 1.18 -5.90
CA ASN A 40 -21.31 2.59 -5.51
C ASN A 40 -20.31 2.98 -4.41
N PHE A 41 -19.17 2.27 -4.36
CA PHE A 41 -18.11 2.48 -3.41
C PHE A 41 -17.03 3.32 -4.08
N TRP A 42 -16.80 4.54 -3.58
CA TRP A 42 -15.97 5.50 -4.33
C TRP A 42 -14.55 4.96 -4.53
N SER A 43 -14.05 5.11 -5.75
CA SER A 43 -12.74 4.65 -6.19
C SER A 43 -11.61 5.06 -5.24
N TYR A 44 -11.65 6.30 -4.73
CA TYR A 44 -10.68 6.81 -3.77
C TYR A 44 -10.78 6.18 -2.37
N TYR A 45 -11.97 5.77 -1.88
CA TYR A 45 -12.09 4.99 -0.62
C TYR A 45 -11.37 3.65 -0.78
N PHE A 46 -11.63 2.99 -1.90
CA PHE A 46 -11.04 1.70 -2.21
C PHE A 46 -9.53 1.80 -2.33
N ALA A 47 -9.02 2.78 -3.06
CA ALA A 47 -7.58 3.03 -3.20
C ALA A 47 -6.94 3.33 -1.84
N ALA A 48 -7.54 4.22 -1.04
CA ALA A 48 -7.04 4.60 0.29
C ALA A 48 -6.94 3.41 1.26
N PHE A 49 -7.80 2.40 1.11
CA PHE A 49 -7.77 1.16 1.90
C PHE A 49 -6.82 0.11 1.30
N SER A 50 -6.95 -0.18 0.01
CA SER A 50 -6.28 -1.32 -0.63
C SER A 50 -4.77 -1.10 -0.83
N ILE A 51 -4.35 0.11 -1.22
CA ILE A 51 -2.94 0.44 -1.46
C ILE A 51 -2.06 0.18 -0.23
N PRO A 52 -2.35 0.71 0.97
CA PRO A 52 -1.51 0.42 2.14
C PRO A 52 -1.54 -1.05 2.54
N VAL A 53 -2.68 -1.75 2.41
CA VAL A 53 -2.77 -3.19 2.71
C VAL A 53 -1.85 -3.98 1.80
N PHE A 54 -2.05 -3.89 0.48
CA PHE A 54 -1.28 -4.65 -0.48
C PHE A 54 0.18 -4.22 -0.50
N GLY A 55 0.47 -2.91 -0.41
CA GLY A 55 1.83 -2.39 -0.38
C GLY A 55 2.64 -2.94 0.80
N LEU A 56 2.08 -2.90 2.01
CA LEU A 56 2.77 -3.40 3.20
C LEU A 56 2.87 -4.93 3.20
N VAL A 57 1.78 -5.64 2.92
CA VAL A 57 1.77 -7.11 2.91
C VAL A 57 2.72 -7.64 1.83
N GLY A 58 2.64 -7.10 0.61
CA GLY A 58 3.51 -7.51 -0.48
C GLY A 58 4.97 -7.19 -0.21
N SER A 59 5.29 -6.00 0.30
CA SER A 59 6.67 -5.65 0.66
C SER A 59 7.26 -6.61 1.70
N TYR A 60 6.45 -7.03 2.69
CA TYR A 60 6.86 -8.00 3.70
C TYR A 60 7.20 -9.37 3.09
N PHE A 61 6.40 -9.88 2.16
CA PHE A 61 6.62 -11.20 1.56
C PHE A 61 7.71 -11.22 0.49
N ILE A 62 7.90 -10.12 -0.24
CA ILE A 62 8.88 -10.04 -1.34
C ILE A 62 10.28 -9.69 -0.81
N ALA A 63 10.38 -8.97 0.32
CA ALA A 63 11.64 -8.48 0.85
C ALA A 63 12.74 -9.57 0.99
N PRO A 64 13.98 -9.30 0.53
CA PRO A 64 15.04 -10.31 0.42
C PRO A 64 15.75 -10.63 1.75
N ILE A 65 15.76 -9.68 2.71
CA ILE A 65 16.54 -9.78 3.96
C ILE A 65 15.64 -9.51 5.18
N SER A 66 15.45 -8.24 5.55
CA SER A 66 14.65 -7.85 6.72
C SER A 66 13.21 -7.60 6.30
N ARG A 67 12.38 -8.65 6.29
CA ARG A 67 10.98 -8.56 5.87
C ARG A 67 10.21 -7.48 6.63
N PHE A 68 10.34 -7.49 7.95
CA PHE A 68 9.68 -6.51 8.81
C PHE A 68 10.27 -5.11 8.64
N GLY A 69 11.60 -4.98 8.57
CA GLY A 69 12.26 -3.69 8.34
C GLY A 69 11.86 -3.04 7.01
N TYR A 70 11.71 -3.83 5.95
CA TYR A 70 11.21 -3.34 4.67
C TYR A 70 9.77 -2.87 4.74
N ALA A 71 8.88 -3.63 5.40
CA ALA A 71 7.50 -3.21 5.60
C ALA A 71 7.40 -1.90 6.40
N VAL A 72 8.23 -1.73 7.43
CA VAL A 72 8.35 -0.47 8.19
C VAL A 72 8.86 0.67 7.29
N GLY A 73 9.86 0.42 6.44
CA GLY A 73 10.35 1.42 5.49
C GLY A 73 9.28 1.86 4.48
N VAL A 74 8.55 0.90 3.91
CA VAL A 74 7.43 1.17 2.99
C VAL A 74 6.31 1.93 3.70
N PHE A 75 6.05 1.64 4.97
CA PHE A 75 5.09 2.41 5.78
C PHE A 75 5.46 3.89 5.84
N PHE A 76 6.69 4.23 6.21
CA PHE A 76 7.11 5.63 6.32
C PHE A 76 7.14 6.35 4.97
N VAL A 77 7.66 5.69 3.92
CA VAL A 77 7.64 6.24 2.56
C VAL A 77 6.20 6.45 2.09
N GLY A 78 5.31 5.50 2.33
CA GLY A 78 3.89 5.59 2.01
C GLY A 78 3.18 6.73 2.76
N CYS A 79 3.46 6.91 4.06
CA CYS A 79 2.91 8.02 4.84
C CYS A 79 3.37 9.37 4.29
N PHE A 80 4.65 9.50 3.95
CA PHE A 80 5.19 10.72 3.34
C PHE A 80 4.53 11.01 1.98
N LEU A 81 4.45 10.01 1.11
CA LEU A 81 3.79 10.17 -0.19
C LEU A 81 2.32 10.56 -0.01
N ALA A 82 1.59 9.88 0.87
CA ALA A 82 0.19 10.18 1.18
C ALA A 82 0.00 11.62 1.69
N TYR A 83 0.96 12.14 2.47
CA TYR A 83 0.94 13.53 2.93
C TYR A 83 1.17 14.52 1.79
N VAL A 84 2.11 14.22 0.87
CA VAL A 84 2.39 15.07 -0.30
C VAL A 84 1.23 15.10 -1.29
N VAL A 85 0.47 14.01 -1.38
CA VAL A 85 -0.69 13.89 -2.27
C VAL A 85 -2.04 14.13 -1.59
N ILE A 86 -2.08 14.89 -0.48
CA ILE A 86 -3.35 15.33 0.09
C ILE A 86 -4.09 16.16 -0.96
N PHE A 87 -5.22 15.64 -1.45
CA PHE A 87 -6.01 16.28 -2.50
C PHE A 87 -7.02 17.27 -1.93
N GLU A 88 -7.28 18.34 -2.69
CA GLU A 88 -8.30 19.36 -2.38
C GLU A 88 -9.73 18.81 -2.48
N SER A 89 -9.95 17.70 -3.19
CA SER A 89 -11.19 16.97 -3.05
C SER A 89 -11.07 15.49 -3.37
N TYR A 90 -12.02 14.77 -2.80
CA TYR A 90 -12.07 13.32 -2.69
C TYR A 90 -13.38 12.73 -3.22
N TYR A 91 -14.42 13.56 -3.26
CA TYR A 91 -15.72 13.13 -3.69
C TYR A 91 -15.73 13.02 -5.21
N PRO A 92 -16.47 12.06 -5.78
CA PRO A 92 -16.58 11.96 -7.23
C PRO A 92 -17.21 13.24 -7.79
N GLY A 93 -16.85 13.62 -9.02
CA GLY A 93 -17.19 14.93 -9.59
C GLY A 93 -18.69 15.26 -9.64
N TRP A 94 -19.56 14.25 -9.55
CA TRP A 94 -21.01 14.40 -9.52
C TRP A 94 -21.59 14.68 -8.12
N HIS A 95 -20.78 14.60 -7.05
CA HIS A 95 -21.23 14.82 -5.68
C HIS A 95 -21.14 16.29 -5.27
N GLN A 96 -22.07 16.77 -4.44
CA GLN A 96 -22.11 18.17 -3.96
C GLN A 96 -20.84 18.62 -3.20
N LEU A 97 -20.05 17.66 -2.73
CA LEU A 97 -18.84 17.88 -1.93
C LEU A 97 -17.54 17.73 -2.75
N ALA A 98 -17.63 17.53 -4.08
CA ALA A 98 -16.51 17.33 -5.02
C ALA A 98 -15.46 18.44 -5.08
N TYR A 99 -15.69 19.56 -4.40
CA TYR A 99 -14.76 20.68 -4.30
C TYR A 99 -14.48 21.09 -2.85
N SER A 100 -14.91 20.27 -1.89
CA SER A 100 -14.61 20.50 -0.48
C SER A 100 -13.30 19.81 -0.09
N VAL A 101 -12.45 20.57 0.61
CA VAL A 101 -11.18 20.09 1.16
C VAL A 101 -11.45 19.03 2.22
N THR A 102 -10.84 17.86 2.06
CA THR A 102 -11.01 16.76 3.00
C THR A 102 -9.76 15.91 3.14
N ASN A 103 -9.33 15.72 4.39
CA ASN A 103 -8.20 14.88 4.73
C ASN A 103 -8.61 13.43 5.05
N LYS A 104 -9.90 13.08 4.85
CA LYS A 104 -10.42 11.74 5.13
C LYS A 104 -9.61 10.61 4.46
N PRO A 105 -9.22 10.70 3.18
CA PRO A 105 -8.51 9.60 2.51
C PRO A 105 -7.14 9.38 3.13
N PHE A 106 -6.45 10.47 3.46
CA PHE A 106 -5.20 10.43 4.19
C PHE A 106 -5.35 9.72 5.54
N PHE A 107 -6.31 10.11 6.37
CA PHE A 107 -6.51 9.47 7.67
C PHE A 107 -6.88 7.98 7.55
N ILE A 108 -7.68 7.61 6.54
CA ILE A 108 -8.00 6.21 6.25
C ILE A 108 -6.74 5.46 5.88
N THR A 109 -5.94 5.98 4.95
CA THR A 109 -4.69 5.36 4.52
C THR A 109 -3.72 5.16 5.68
N ILE A 110 -3.49 6.19 6.51
CA ILE A 110 -2.61 6.10 7.68
C ILE A 110 -3.14 5.10 8.71
N GLY A 111 -4.46 5.13 8.99
CA GLY A 111 -5.09 4.20 9.92
C GLY A 111 -4.96 2.75 9.47
N VAL A 112 -5.32 2.47 8.21
CA VAL A 112 -5.22 1.14 7.60
C VAL A 112 -3.77 0.67 7.52
N ALA A 113 -2.84 1.54 7.14
CA ALA A 113 -1.41 1.23 7.10
C ALA A 113 -0.89 0.86 8.50
N SER A 114 -1.29 1.59 9.53
CA SER A 114 -0.89 1.36 10.92
C SER A 114 -1.41 0.00 11.43
N ILE A 115 -2.69 -0.29 11.21
CA ILE A 115 -3.30 -1.58 11.56
C ILE A 115 -2.59 -2.71 10.81
N THR A 116 -2.36 -2.56 9.51
CA THR A 116 -1.69 -3.57 8.69
C THR A 116 -0.28 -3.85 9.20
N LEU A 117 0.50 -2.81 9.50
CA LEU A 117 1.86 -2.94 10.02
C LEU A 117 1.88 -3.64 11.39
N LEU A 118 0.92 -3.32 12.27
CA LEU A 118 0.76 -4.00 13.56
C LEU A 118 0.48 -5.50 13.37
N LEU A 119 -0.45 -5.86 12.48
CA LEU A 119 -0.76 -7.26 12.17
C LEU A 119 0.46 -8.00 11.60
N ILE A 120 1.20 -7.37 10.68
CA ILE A 120 2.46 -7.91 10.15
C ILE A 120 3.47 -8.09 11.29
N GLY A 121 3.57 -7.15 12.23
CA GLY A 121 4.47 -7.24 13.38
C GLY A 121 4.13 -8.41 14.31
N PHE A 122 2.85 -8.60 14.64
CA PHE A 122 2.38 -9.76 15.41
C PHE A 122 2.67 -11.07 14.70
N TYR A 123 2.38 -11.14 13.40
CA TYR A 123 2.68 -12.31 12.58
C TYR A 123 4.19 -12.58 12.54
N HIS A 124 5.01 -11.57 12.29
CA HIS A 124 6.46 -11.69 12.21
C HIS A 124 7.04 -12.21 13.53
N LYS A 125 6.62 -11.66 14.67
CA LYS A 125 7.04 -12.11 16.00
C LYS A 125 6.69 -13.57 16.26
N ARG A 126 5.51 -14.03 15.82
CA ARG A 126 5.06 -15.42 16.06
C ARG A 126 5.82 -16.46 15.24
N TYR A 127 6.28 -16.12 14.03
CA TYR A 127 6.83 -17.08 13.07
C TYR A 127 8.34 -16.90 12.78
N SER A 128 9.00 -15.93 13.41
CA SER A 128 10.44 -15.66 13.20
C SER A 128 11.31 -15.99 14.42
N THR A 129 10.71 -16.47 15.51
CA THR A 129 11.35 -17.19 16.63
C THR A 129 11.16 -18.68 16.44
#